data_AF-A0A2H0XT56-F1
#
_entry.id   AF-A0A2H0XT56-F1
#
_cell.length_a   1.000
_cell.length_b   1.000
_cell.length_c   1.000
_cell.angle_alpha   90.00
_cell.angle_beta   90.00
_cell.angle_gamma   90.00
#
_symmetry.space_group_name_H-M   'P 1'
#
loop_
_entity.id
_entity.type
_entity.pdbx_description
1 polymer ?
#
loop_
_entity_poly.entity_id
_entity_poly.type
_entity_poly.pdbx_seq_one_letter_code
_entity_poly.pdbx_strand_id
1 'polypeptide(L)'
;MSWIICNLSLWMLLSMRDICSKNDLLKISDGRIFTGYQAVELGLIDTLGTLEDAILLTGKLAGMTQRPETVILKKRKKSLVDILFSDVEEVASIITQTPAIEYIWK
;
A
#
# COMPACT_ATOMS: atom_id res chain seq x y z
N MET A 1 -31.76 5.19 -7.47
CA MET A 1 -31.28 6.59 -7.41
C MET A 1 -30.25 6.81 -6.29
N SER A 2 -29.30 5.89 -6.09
CA SER A 2 -28.16 6.12 -5.17
C SER A 2 -27.04 5.13 -5.50
N TRP A 3 -26.35 5.36 -6.62
CA TRP A 3 -25.18 4.58 -7.08
C TRP A 3 -24.04 5.53 -7.50
N ILE A 4 -23.95 6.72 -6.91
CA ILE A 4 -23.01 7.78 -7.34
C ILE A 4 -21.73 7.83 -6.48
N ILE A 5 -21.61 7.11 -5.37
CA ILE A 5 -20.52 7.43 -4.41
C ILE A 5 -19.21 6.65 -4.59
N CYS A 6 -19.14 5.52 -5.31
CA CYS A 6 -17.96 4.64 -5.17
C CYS A 6 -17.12 4.34 -6.42
N ASN A 7 -16.85 5.32 -7.29
CA ASN A 7 -15.85 5.10 -8.36
C ASN A 7 -14.88 6.28 -8.63
N LEU A 8 -14.92 7.35 -7.83
CA LEU A 8 -14.04 8.51 -8.06
C LEU A 8 -12.72 8.43 -7.29
N SER A 9 -12.64 7.68 -6.17
CA SER A 9 -11.44 7.66 -5.32
C SER A 9 -10.29 6.87 -5.94
N LEU A 10 -10.57 5.78 -6.68
CA LEU A 10 -9.52 4.97 -7.31
C LEU A 10 -8.86 5.70 -8.49
N TRP A 11 -9.65 6.47 -9.26
CA TRP A 11 -9.16 7.21 -10.43
C TRP A 11 -8.32 8.44 -10.03
N MET A 12 -8.67 9.07 -8.91
CA MET A 12 -7.95 10.23 -8.37
C MET A 12 -6.57 9.86 -7.83
N LEU A 13 -6.39 8.65 -7.29
CA LEU A 13 -5.07 8.15 -6.86
C LEU A 13 -4.17 7.77 -8.04
N LEU A 14 -4.74 7.23 -9.12
CA LEU A 14 -3.98 6.87 -10.33
C LEU A 14 -3.57 8.08 -11.19
N SER A 15 -4.29 9.20 -11.10
CA SER A 15 -4.02 10.42 -11.89
C SER A 15 -2.86 11.28 -11.35
N MET A 16 -2.42 11.10 -10.11
CA MET A 16 -1.44 11.99 -9.48
C MET A 16 0.03 11.65 -9.75
N ARG A 17 0.31 10.66 -10.60
CA ARG A 17 1.68 10.18 -10.81
C ARG A 17 1.88 9.89 -12.32
N ASP A 18 2.80 10.62 -12.95
CA ASP A 18 3.19 10.47 -14.37
C ASP A 18 3.97 9.17 -14.59
N ILE A 19 3.40 8.02 -14.20
CA ILE A 19 4.09 6.73 -14.21
C ILE A 19 4.18 6.16 -15.62
N CYS A 20 3.15 6.36 -16.46
CA CYS A 20 3.14 5.89 -17.85
C CYS A 20 1.88 6.34 -18.62
N SER A 21 1.91 6.17 -19.94
CA SER A 21 0.73 6.29 -20.82
C SER A 21 -0.39 5.36 -20.37
N LYS A 22 -1.64 5.84 -20.44
CA LYS A 22 -2.85 5.11 -20.02
C LYS A 22 -2.95 3.69 -20.61
N ASN A 23 -2.43 3.48 -21.82
CA ASN A 23 -2.44 2.19 -22.49
C ASN A 23 -1.48 1.17 -21.86
N ASP A 24 -0.37 1.62 -21.28
CA ASP A 24 0.61 0.73 -20.65
C ASP A 24 0.18 0.35 -19.23
N LEU A 25 -0.49 1.27 -18.52
CA LEU A 25 -1.13 0.97 -17.24
C LEU A 25 -2.21 -0.12 -17.37
N LEU A 26 -3.00 -0.09 -18.45
CA LEU A 26 -4.03 -1.11 -18.69
C LEU A 26 -3.47 -2.51 -18.93
N LYS A 27 -2.23 -2.64 -19.43
CA LYS A 27 -1.58 -3.94 -19.67
C LYS A 27 -1.08 -4.59 -18.38
N ILE A 28 -0.78 -3.78 -17.36
CA ILE A 28 -0.21 -4.24 -16.08
C ILE A 28 -1.27 -4.34 -14.97
N SER A 29 -2.44 -3.70 -15.15
CA SER A 29 -3.53 -3.66 -14.16
C SER A 29 -4.44 -4.90 -14.13
N ASP A 30 -3.89 -6.09 -14.36
CA ASP A 30 -4.65 -7.36 -14.37
C ASP A 30 -4.88 -7.96 -12.96
N GLY A 31 -4.37 -7.31 -11.91
CA GLY A 31 -4.42 -7.83 -10.53
C GLY A 31 -3.36 -8.90 -10.21
N ARG A 32 -2.32 -9.02 -11.05
CA ARG A 32 -1.21 -9.96 -10.83
C ARG A 32 -0.27 -9.44 -9.74
N ILE A 33 0.41 -10.38 -9.07
CA ILE A 33 1.42 -10.08 -8.06
C ILE A 33 2.77 -9.84 -8.76
N PHE A 34 3.43 -8.73 -8.41
CA PHE A 34 4.79 -8.41 -8.86
C PHE A 34 5.75 -8.43 -7.68
N THR A 35 6.97 -8.91 -7.92
CA THR A 35 8.07 -8.73 -6.96
C THR A 35 8.50 -7.27 -6.92
N GLY A 36 9.20 -6.86 -5.85
CA GLY A 36 9.74 -5.50 -5.76
C GLY A 36 10.62 -5.12 -6.95
N TYR A 37 11.50 -6.03 -7.40
CA TYR A 37 12.36 -5.82 -8.56
C TYR A 37 11.56 -5.58 -9.85
N GLN A 38 10.57 -6.43 -10.14
CA GLN A 38 9.69 -6.26 -11.30
C GLN A 38 8.90 -4.96 -11.23
N ALA A 39 8.47 -4.54 -10.04
CA ALA A 39 7.73 -3.31 -9.85
C ALA A 39 8.60 -2.06 -10.15
N VAL A 40 9.90 -2.09 -9.87
CA VAL A 40 10.83 -1.01 -10.25
C VAL A 40 11.06 -0.98 -11.76
N GLU A 41 11.27 -2.14 -12.40
CA GLU A 41 11.42 -2.21 -13.86
C GLU A 41 10.20 -1.69 -14.62
N LEU A 42 9.00 -1.93 -14.07
CA LEU A 42 7.72 -1.44 -14.60
C LEU A 42 7.41 0.01 -14.20
N GLY A 43 8.25 0.65 -13.38
CA GLY A 43 8.03 2.02 -12.89
C GLY A 43 6.87 2.17 -11.89
N LEU A 44 6.35 1.06 -11.33
CA LEU A 44 5.29 1.07 -10.33
C LEU A 44 5.76 1.62 -8.97
N ILE A 45 7.05 1.48 -8.68
CA ILE A 45 7.70 1.91 -7.43
C ILE A 45 8.96 2.69 -7.81
N ASP A 46 9.27 3.75 -7.07
CA ASP A 46 10.42 4.62 -7.35
C ASP A 46 11.76 3.90 -7.10
N THR A 47 11.91 3.27 -5.92
CA THR A 47 13.16 2.61 -5.49
C THR A 47 12.90 1.43 -4.55
N LEU A 48 13.82 0.47 -4.53
CA LEU A 48 13.88 -0.58 -3.50
C LEU A 48 14.71 -0.12 -2.30
N GLY A 49 14.22 -0.41 -1.10
CA GLY A 49 14.91 -0.09 0.16
C GLY A 49 14.12 -0.56 1.38
N THR A 50 14.69 -0.35 2.55
CA THR A 50 13.99 -0.60 3.83
C THR A 50 13.25 0.64 4.31
N LEU A 51 12.60 0.54 5.47
CA LEU A 51 11.94 1.67 6.13
C LEU A 51 12.94 2.80 6.42
N GLU A 52 14.16 2.46 6.83
CA GLU A 52 15.23 3.43 7.12
C GLU A 52 15.59 4.25 5.89
N ASP A 53 15.68 3.61 4.72
CA ASP A 53 15.97 4.28 3.45
C ASP A 53 14.85 5.27 3.09
N ALA A 54 13.60 4.86 3.26
CA ALA A 54 12.45 5.72 3.02
C ALA A 54 12.46 6.98 3.92
N ILE A 55 12.81 6.82 5.20
CA ILE A 55 12.93 7.95 6.16
C ILE A 55 14.05 8.90 5.72
N LEU A 56 15.22 8.37 5.36
CA LEU A 56 16.36 9.18 4.95
C LEU A 56 16.11 9.91 3.63
N LEU A 57 15.51 9.24 2.64
CA LEU A 57 15.12 9.84 1.36
C LEU A 57 14.12 10.97 1.58
N THR A 58 13.10 10.74 2.41
CA THR A 58 12.11 11.77 2.75
C THR A 58 12.75 12.96 3.45
N GLY A 59 13.65 12.73 4.41
CA GLY A 59 14.40 13.79 5.10
C GLY A 59 15.23 14.64 4.14
N LYS A 60 15.91 14.00 3.18
CA LYS A 60 16.67 14.69 2.12
C LYS A 60 15.76 15.54 1.23
N LEU A 61 14.62 14.99 0.80
CA LEU A 61 13.63 15.71 -0.02
C LEU A 61 13.01 16.90 0.73
N ALA A 62 12.85 16.78 2.05
CA ALA A 62 12.38 17.85 2.92
C ALA A 62 13.47 18.88 3.28
N GLY A 63 14.71 18.69 2.81
CA GLY A 63 15.83 19.60 3.10
C GLY A 63 16.34 19.53 4.55
N MET A 64 16.08 18.44 5.27
CA MET A 64 16.52 18.26 6.65
C MET A 64 17.96 17.72 6.69
N THR A 65 18.82 18.35 7.49
CA THR A 65 20.22 17.92 7.67
C THR A 65 20.36 16.77 8.69
N GLN A 66 19.39 16.64 9.59
CA GLN A 66 19.36 15.64 10.65
C GLN A 66 18.40 14.50 10.31
N ARG A 67 18.59 13.33 10.95
CA ARG A 67 17.69 12.19 10.77
C ARG A 67 16.28 12.56 11.25
N PRO A 68 15.22 12.36 10.43
CA PRO A 68 13.86 12.68 10.82
C PRO A 68 13.43 11.88 12.05
N GLU A 69 12.71 12.54 12.96
CA GLU A 69 12.02 11.85 14.04
C GLU A 69 10.74 11.20 13.50
N THR A 70 10.57 9.90 13.75
CA THR A 70 9.38 9.15 13.30
C THR A 70 8.39 8.98 14.44
N VAL A 71 7.14 9.41 14.23
CA VAL A 71 6.04 9.21 15.18
C VAL A 71 5.11 8.13 14.67
N ILE A 72 4.92 7.07 15.47
CA ILE A 72 3.94 6.02 15.18
C ILE A 72 2.60 6.42 15.80
N LEU A 73 1.61 6.74 14.98
CA LEU A 73 0.24 6.94 15.44
C LEU A 73 -0.33 5.60 15.89
N LYS A 74 -0.53 5.43 17.21
CA LYS A 74 -1.21 4.23 17.73
C LYS A 74 -2.64 4.20 17.19
N LYS A 75 -2.95 3.18 16.38
CA LYS A 75 -4.34 2.88 16.01
C LYS A 75 -5.16 2.68 17.28
N ARG A 76 -6.39 3.20 17.32
CA ARG A 76 -7.33 2.94 18.42
C ARG A 76 -7.44 1.43 18.59
N LYS A 77 -7.20 0.92 19.81
CA LYS A 77 -7.45 -0.49 20.12
C LYS A 77 -8.95 -0.71 19.98
N LYS A 78 -9.37 -1.53 19.03
CA LYS A 78 -10.75 -1.99 18.92
C LYS A 78 -11.04 -2.78 20.20
N SER A 79 -12.03 -2.33 20.97
CA SER A 79 -12.53 -3.03 22.16
C SER A 79 -13.19 -4.35 21.76
N LEU A 80 -13.37 -5.29 22.70
CA LEU A 80 -14.16 -6.50 22.47
C LEU A 80 -15.59 -6.18 21.99
N VAL A 81 -16.14 -5.05 22.46
CA VAL A 81 -17.44 -4.55 22.02
C VAL A 81 -17.39 -4.08 20.57
N ASP A 82 -16.29 -3.44 20.15
CA ASP A 82 -16.11 -3.01 18.75
C ASP A 82 -15.99 -4.21 17.80
N ILE A 83 -15.39 -5.31 18.27
CA ILE A 83 -15.24 -6.57 17.50
C ILE A 83 -16.61 -7.26 17.33
N LEU A 84 -17.47 -7.21 18.36
CA LEU A 84 -18.80 -7.80 18.31
C LEU A 84 -19.74 -7.04 17.36
N PHE A 85 -19.56 -5.72 17.22
CA PHE A 85 -20.33 -4.88 16.31
C PHE A 85 -19.61 -4.59 14.98
N SER A 86 -18.50 -5.26 14.67
CA SER A 86 -17.86 -5.13 13.35
C SER A 86 -18.48 -6.06 12.32
N ASP A 87 -18.34 -5.68 11.05
CA ASP A 87 -18.84 -6.44 9.91
C ASP A 87 -18.10 -7.78 9.77
N VAL A 88 -18.84 -8.83 9.41
CA VAL A 88 -18.33 -10.20 9.17
C VAL A 88 -17.17 -10.22 8.17
N GLU A 89 -17.15 -9.32 7.19
CA GLU A 89 -16.06 -9.20 6.22
C GLU A 89 -14.73 -8.73 6.85
N GLU A 90 -14.77 -7.83 7.84
CA GLU A 90 -13.58 -7.35 8.57
C GLU A 90 -12.96 -8.51 9.36
N VAL A 91 -13.79 -9.38 9.93
CA VAL A 91 -13.36 -10.57 10.69
C VAL A 91 -12.84 -11.69 9.77
N ALA A 92 -13.44 -11.89 8.60
CA ALA A 92 -13.01 -12.91 7.63
C ALA A 92 -11.57 -12.69 7.13
N SER A 93 -11.15 -11.43 7.01
CA SER A 93 -9.78 -11.06 6.61
C SER A 93 -8.70 -11.46 7.62
N ILE A 94 -9.06 -11.64 8.89
CA ILE A 94 -8.15 -12.07 9.96
C ILE A 94 -7.92 -13.59 9.91
N ILE A 95 -8.91 -14.33 9.41
CA ILE A 95 -8.94 -15.79 9.46
C ILE A 95 -8.40 -16.41 8.16
N THR A 96 -8.46 -15.67 7.05
CA THR A 96 -7.95 -16.12 5.75
C THR A 96 -6.43 -15.96 5.70
N GLN A 97 -5.71 -17.09 5.65
CA GLN A 97 -4.27 -17.08 5.39
C GLN A 97 -4.04 -16.56 3.97
N THR A 98 -3.46 -15.36 3.87
CA THR A 98 -2.99 -14.84 2.59
C THR A 98 -1.72 -15.62 2.23
N PRO A 99 -1.67 -16.28 1.06
CA PRO A 99 -0.48 -17.00 0.65
C PRO A 99 0.66 -15.99 0.47
N ALA A 100 1.73 -16.17 1.23
CA ALA A 100 2.95 -15.37 1.15
C ALA A 100 4.15 -16.26 0.80
N ILE A 101 5.21 -15.65 0.29
CA ILE A 101 6.46 -16.36 0.04
C ILE A 101 7.12 -16.65 1.40
N GLU A 102 7.11 -17.92 1.80
CA GLU A 102 7.73 -18.37 3.04
C GLU A 102 8.95 -19.24 2.76
N TYR A 103 10.07 -18.92 3.41
CA TYR A 103 11.29 -19.73 3.35
C TYR A 103 11.25 -20.76 4.49
N ILE A 104 10.76 -21.97 4.19
CA ILE A 104 10.70 -23.08 5.16
C ILE A 104 11.73 -24.13 4.77
N TRP A 105 12.66 -24.43 5.67
CA TRP A 105 13.56 -25.57 5.57
C TRP A 105 12.90 -26.79 6.22
N LYS A 106 12.92 -27.94 5.53
CA LYS A 106 12.36 -29.22 6.00
C LYS A 106 13.47 -30.18 6.39
#